data_AF-A0A6G8Q4W2-F1
#
_entry.id   AF-A0A6G8Q4W2-F1
#
_cell.length_a   1.000
_cell.length_b   1.000
_cell.length_c   1.000
_cell.angle_alpha   90.00
_cell.angle_beta   90.00
_cell.angle_gamma   90.00
#
_symmetry.space_group_name_H-M   'P 1'
#
loop_
_entity.id
_entity.type
_entity.pdbx_description
1 polymer ?
#
loop_
_entity_poly.entity_id
_entity_poly.type
_entity_poly.pdbx_seq_one_letter_code
_entity_poly.pdbx_strand_id
1 'polypeptide(L)' 'MNDATKQRVITIVAAGIAYLISSMVTNRYINIPEQRGLKDDALEAILKGATTATSTILASVLVRRFFKD' A
#
# COMPACT_ATOMS: atom_id res chain seq x y z
N MET A 1 17.23 -4.16 -16.90
CA MET A 1 16.18 -3.12 -17.01
C MET A 1 16.74 -1.74 -16.64
N ASN A 2 16.30 -0.65 -17.28
CA ASN A 2 16.68 0.73 -16.88
C ASN A 2 16.02 1.11 -15.52
N ASP A 3 16.68 1.95 -14.73
CA ASP A 3 16.25 2.36 -13.39
C ASP A 3 14.85 3.00 -13.39
N ALA A 4 14.55 3.82 -14.40
CA ALA A 4 13.22 4.41 -14.56
C ALA A 4 12.12 3.34 -14.76
N THR A 5 12.41 2.29 -15.52
CA THR A 5 11.49 1.17 -15.71
C THR A 5 11.33 0.38 -14.42
N LYS A 6 12.43 0.13 -13.70
CA LYS A 6 12.41 -0.57 -12.41
C LYS A 6 11.56 0.18 -11.38
N GLN A 7 11.71 1.50 -11.30
CA GLN A 7 10.94 2.34 -10.39
C GLN A 7 9.44 2.33 -10.73
N ARG A 8 9.07 2.41 -12.02
CA ARG A 8 7.67 2.28 -12.45
C ARG A 8 7.07 0.94 -12.05
N VAL A 9 7.82 -0.16 -12.24
CA VAL A 9 7.35 -1.50 -11.84
C VAL A 9 7.15 -1.57 -10.33
N ILE A 10 8.09 -1.04 -9.53
CA ILE A 10 7.93 -0.97 -8.07
C ILE A 10 6.66 -0.20 -7.70
N THR A 11 6.40 0.96 -8.31
CA THR A 11 5.20 1.75 -8.04
C THR A 11 3.92 0.98 -8.37
N ILE A 12 3.85 0.31 -9.52
CA ILE A 12 2.68 -0.46 -9.93
C ILE A 12 2.44 -1.63 -8.96
N VAL A 13 3.50 -2.36 -8.61
CA VAL A 13 3.42 -3.48 -7.66
C VAL A 13 3.00 -2.98 -6.27
N ALA A 14 3.55 -1.85 -5.82
CA ALA A 14 3.18 -1.24 -4.53
C ALA A 14 1.71 -0.84 -4.50
N ALA A 15 1.19 -0.22 -5.57
CA ALA A 15 -0.21 0.14 -5.69
C ALA A 15 -1.12 -1.10 -5.67
N GLY A 16 -0.73 -2.17 -6.37
CA GLY A 16 -1.45 -3.45 -6.34
C GLY A 16 -1.49 -4.08 -4.94
N ILE A 17 -0.35 -4.13 -4.24
CA ILE A 17 -0.28 -4.65 -2.86
C ILE A 17 -1.12 -3.80 -1.92
N ALA A 18 -1.02 -2.46 -2.01
CA ALA A 18 -1.80 -1.55 -1.17
C ALA A 18 -3.31 -1.73 -1.39
N TYR A 19 -3.74 -1.87 -2.65
CA TYR A 19 -5.14 -2.15 -2.98
C TYR A 19 -5.61 -3.48 -2.39
N LEU A 20 -4.83 -4.56 -2.53
CA LEU A 20 -5.19 -5.86 -1.98
C LEU A 20 -5.31 -5.81 -0.45
N ILE A 21 -4.32 -5.25 0.25
CA ILE A 21 -4.34 -5.10 1.71
C ILE A 21 -5.54 -4.26 2.13
N SER A 22 -5.77 -3.11 1.49
CA SER A 22 -6.90 -2.26 1.80
C SER A 22 -8.23 -2.98 1.56
N SER A 23 -8.39 -3.69 0.44
CA SER A 23 -9.62 -4.45 0.16
C SER A 23 -9.89 -5.54 1.20
N MET A 24 -8.86 -6.27 1.65
CA MET A 24 -9.01 -7.32 2.65
C MET A 24 -9.35 -6.75 4.03
N VAL A 25 -8.71 -5.65 4.40
CA VAL A 25 -8.91 -5.02 5.72
C VAL A 25 -10.24 -4.28 5.78
N THR A 26 -10.54 -3.46 4.76
CA THR A 26 -11.79 -2.69 4.71
C THR A 26 -13.00 -3.61 4.68
N ASN A 27 -13.02 -4.61 3.79
CA ASN A 27 -14.16 -5.51 3.68
C ASN A 27 -14.40 -6.35 4.95
N ARG A 28 -13.36 -6.57 5.76
CA ARG A 28 -13.47 -7.44 6.94
C ARG A 28 -13.62 -6.70 8.26
N TYR A 29 -13.09 -5.48 8.37
CA TYR A 29 -12.92 -4.82 9.68
C TYR A 29 -13.39 -3.37 9.73
N ILE A 30 -13.68 -2.72 8.59
CA ILE A 30 -14.06 -1.30 8.59
C ILE A 30 -15.57 -1.17 8.35
N ASN A 31 -16.33 -0.93 9.41
CA ASN A 31 -17.62 -0.26 9.30
C ASN A 31 -17.36 1.23 9.18
N ILE A 32 -17.75 1.85 8.06
CA ILE A 32 -17.58 3.29 7.84
C ILE A 32 -18.67 4.02 8.64
N PRO A 33 -18.34 4.74 9.74
CA PRO A 33 -19.33 5.50 10.48
C PRO A 33 -19.79 6.71 9.66
N GLU A 34 -21.06 7.11 9.80
CA GLU A 34 -21.63 8.25 9.07
C GLU A 34 -21.05 9.61 9.51
N GLN A 35 -20.46 9.70 10.70
CA GLN A 35 -19.75 10.89 11.19
C GLN A 35 -18.30 10.54 11.54
N ARG A 36 -17.36 11.22 10.88
CA ARG A 36 -15.93 11.11 11.13
C ARG A 36 -15.48 12.13 12.18
N GLY A 37 -14.85 11.65 13.24
CA GLY A 37 -14.19 12.49 14.23
C GLY A 37 -12.70 12.71 13.94
N LEU A 38 -12.10 13.69 14.61
CA LEU A 38 -10.68 14.04 14.48
C LEU A 38 -9.73 12.86 14.82
N LYS A 39 -10.17 11.97 15.71
CA LYS A 39 -9.46 10.71 16.03
C LYS A 39 -9.50 9.72 14.88
N ASP A 40 -10.60 9.66 14.14
CA ASP A 40 -10.77 8.74 13.01
C ASP A 40 -9.91 9.19 11.83
N ASP A 41 -9.86 10.50 11.56
CA ASP A 41 -9.02 11.07 10.50
C ASP A 41 -7.53 10.81 10.77
N ALA A 42 -7.09 10.97 12.02
CA ALA A 42 -5.71 10.65 12.42
C ALA A 42 -5.40 9.16 12.24
N LEU A 43 -6.33 8.28 12.64
CA LEU A 43 -6.16 6.83 12.52
C LEU A 43 -6.15 6.40 11.04
N GLU A 44 -6.99 7.01 10.19
CA GLU A 44 -6.99 6.80 8.75
C GLU A 44 -5.68 7.24 8.09
N ALA A 45 -5.16 8.41 8.46
CA ALA A 45 -3.89 8.91 7.94
C ALA A 45 -2.72 7.97 8.32
N ILE A 46 -2.67 7.53 9.58
CA ILE A 46 -1.66 6.58 10.05
C ILE A 46 -1.78 5.25 9.31
N LEU A 47 -2.98 4.70 9.20
CA LEU A 47 -3.21 3.42 8.53
C LEU A 47 -2.84 3.47 7.05
N LYS A 48 -3.22 4.55 6.35
CA LYS A 48 -2.84 4.77 4.94
C LYS A 48 -1.33 4.95 4.78
N GLY A 49 -0.71 5.77 5.64
CA GLY A 49 0.72 6.02 5.62
C GLY A 49 1.52 4.73 5.84
N ALA A 50 1.18 3.98 6.88
CA ALA A 50 1.81 2.70 7.20
C ALA A 50 1.62 1.69 6.07
N THR A 51 0.40 1.51 5.57
CA THR A 51 0.12 0.57 4.48
C THR A 51 0.89 0.92 3.22
N THR A 52 0.97 2.21 2.86
CA THR A 52 1.70 2.69 1.68
C THR A 52 3.20 2.44 1.83
N ALA A 53 3.79 2.80 2.97
CA ALA A 53 5.21 2.58 3.24
C ALA A 53 5.57 1.09 3.21
N THR A 54 4.81 0.25 3.91
CA THR A 54 5.01 -1.20 3.95
C THR A 54 4.86 -1.83 2.58
N SER A 55 3.83 -1.44 1.80
CA SER A 55 3.61 -1.94 0.44
C SER A 55 4.76 -1.56 -0.50
N THR A 56 5.30 -0.34 -0.36
CA THR A 56 6.45 0.12 -1.15
C THR A 56 7.71 -0.68 -0.84
N ILE A 57 7.98 -0.94 0.43
CA ILE A 57 9.12 -1.77 0.85
C ILE A 57 8.97 -3.20 0.32
N LEU A 58 7.80 -3.80 0.49
CA LEU A 58 7.49 -5.14 -0.04
C LEU A 58 7.65 -5.20 -1.55
N ALA A 59 7.09 -4.24 -2.28
CA ALA A 59 7.24 -4.15 -3.73
C ALA A 59 8.70 -4.07 -4.16
N SER A 60 9.50 -3.24 -3.48
CA SER A 60 10.95 -3.14 -3.74
C SER A 60 11.65 -4.49 -3.54
N VAL A 61 11.34 -5.21 -2.46
CA VAL A 61 11.92 -6.54 -2.18
C VAL A 61 11.48 -7.57 -3.24
N LEU A 62 10.19 -7.62 -3.57
CA LEU A 62 9.64 -8.56 -4.55
C LEU A 62 10.24 -8.32 -5.94
N VAL A 63 10.29 -7.05 -6.39
CA VAL A 63 10.89 -6.71 -7.67
C VAL A 63 12.36 -7.11 -7.73
N ARG A 64 13.13 -6.85 -6.67
CA ARG A 64 14.54 -7.29 -6.59
C ARG A 64 14.71 -8.80 -6.59
N ARG A 65 13.73 -9.56 -6.09
CA ARG A 65 13.82 -11.02 -6.00
C ARG A 65 13.37 -11.73 -7.27
N PHE A 66 12.38 -11.18 -7.97
CA PHE A 66 11.78 -11.82 -9.15
C PHE A 66 12.22 -11.23 -10.49
N PHE A 67 12.65 -9.96 -10.54
CA PHE A 67 13.10 -9.28 -11.76
C PHE A 67 14.61 -9.04 -11.74
N LYS A 68 15.35 -9.96 -11.11
CA LYS A 68 16.79 -9.94 -11.11
C LYS A 68 17.29 -10.61 -12.40
N ASP A 69 17.94 -9.81 -13.24
CA ASP A 69 19.15 -10.24 -13.95
C ASP A 69 20.34 -10.00 -12.99
#